data_AF-A0A813S5P2-F1
#
_entry.id   AF-A0A813S5P2-F1
#
_cell.length_a   1.000
_cell.length_b   1.000
_cell.length_c   1.000
_cell.angle_alpha   90.00
_cell.angle_beta   90.00
_cell.angle_gamma   90.00
#
_symmetry.space_group_name_H-M   'P 1'
#
loop_
_entity.id
_entity.type
_entity.pdbx_description
1 polymer ?
#
loop_
_entity_poly.entity_id
_entity_poly.type
_entity_poly.pdbx_seq_one_letter_code
_entity_poly.pdbx_strand_id
1 'polypeptide(L)'
;KLEDEQFKILVENNGGQHPIYLSYICENLRQFGDYSLITEKLRQYPDTLNDFIDCLLTEIYQNDETHLVEIFFKLLIVSYVGILESDICNLLQFYLNKKKSDVELATTDSKQDVNQITWSILRRTVKTLLDTSWCIGYQVMILRHASLEQKLQHSLLKNEDEVRSLHALMAEFYQTKHSVKHFASLRIPYHLQQAHRFEQLVQYLRSPMSRPVGKIDRQMYLKTLRCKTMIMGPDGPMNQCAYLCSSCAMQFSLSPYTMAKSSCLLCGSMIIGGGHMPHLKNVARFCHKHGFVGYPGTIRCVVCKLTHQGPKKQNNMPSFLDPVPVHICFECSIGIQTCCAFEFDQK
;
A
#
# COMPACT_ATOMS: atom_id res chain seq x y z
N LYS A 1 0.20 -39.51 21.85
CA LYS A 1 0.38 -40.33 20.62
C LYS A 1 -1.02 -40.71 20.17
N LEU A 2 -1.36 -40.53 18.90
CA LEU A 2 -2.66 -40.98 18.39
C LEU A 2 -2.73 -42.50 18.42
N GLU A 3 -3.91 -43.04 18.75
CA GLU A 3 -4.18 -44.47 18.67
C GLU A 3 -4.24 -44.93 17.20
N ASP A 4 -4.02 -46.21 16.95
CA ASP A 4 -3.96 -46.75 15.58
C ASP A 4 -5.27 -46.49 14.80
N GLU A 5 -6.41 -46.53 15.49
CA GLU A 5 -7.71 -46.17 14.91
C GLU A 5 -7.78 -44.69 14.50
N GLN A 6 -7.33 -43.78 15.37
CA GLN A 6 -7.33 -42.34 15.11
C GLN A 6 -6.41 -41.98 13.93
N PHE A 7 -5.24 -42.64 13.86
CA PHE A 7 -4.33 -42.49 12.74
C PHE A 7 -4.94 -43.00 11.44
N LYS A 8 -5.63 -44.14 11.48
CA LYS A 8 -6.33 -44.70 10.32
C LYS A 8 -7.42 -43.76 9.81
N ILE A 9 -8.26 -43.21 10.68
CA ILE A 9 -9.31 -42.23 10.32
C ILE A 9 -8.70 -41.02 9.59
N LEU A 10 -7.57 -40.50 10.08
CA LEU A 10 -6.88 -39.36 9.47
C LEU A 10 -6.31 -39.66 8.08
N VAL A 11 -5.70 -40.83 7.90
CA VAL A 11 -5.06 -41.21 6.64
C VAL A 11 -6.07 -41.63 5.57
N GLU A 12 -7.19 -42.24 5.99
CA GLU A 12 -8.27 -42.65 5.09
C GLU A 12 -9.16 -41.48 4.68
N ASN A 13 -9.12 -40.34 5.40
CA ASN A 13 -9.81 -39.12 5.00
C ASN A 13 -9.19 -38.55 3.71
N ASN A 14 -10.03 -38.19 2.72
CA ASN A 14 -9.54 -37.62 1.45
C ASN A 14 -8.70 -36.35 1.66
N GLY A 15 -9.07 -35.52 2.64
CA GLY A 15 -8.32 -34.32 3.04
C GLY A 15 -6.95 -34.66 3.62
N GLY A 16 -6.80 -35.85 4.24
CA GLY A 16 -5.55 -36.35 4.80
C GLY A 16 -4.41 -36.50 3.78
N GLN A 17 -4.72 -36.55 2.49
CA GLN A 17 -3.72 -36.54 1.42
C GLN A 17 -3.04 -35.16 1.25
N HIS A 18 -3.63 -34.10 1.80
CA HIS A 18 -3.12 -32.74 1.69
C HIS A 18 -2.30 -32.36 2.95
N PRO A 19 -0.99 -32.08 2.85
CA PRO A 19 -0.15 -31.81 4.02
C PRO A 19 -0.66 -30.66 4.91
N ILE A 20 -1.24 -29.64 4.29
CA ILE A 20 -1.82 -28.47 4.98
C ILE A 20 -3.05 -28.86 5.82
N TYR A 21 -3.91 -29.74 5.30
CA TYR A 21 -5.07 -30.24 6.04
C TYR A 21 -4.63 -30.96 7.31
N LEU A 22 -3.65 -31.86 7.19
CA LEU A 22 -3.06 -32.55 8.34
C LEU A 22 -2.42 -31.57 9.34
N SER A 23 -1.72 -30.54 8.85
CA SER A 23 -1.13 -29.52 9.72
C SER A 23 -2.20 -28.78 10.55
N TYR A 24 -3.30 -28.38 9.92
CA TYR A 24 -4.39 -27.72 10.63
C TYR A 24 -5.10 -28.63 11.63
N ILE A 25 -5.36 -29.91 11.26
CA ILE A 25 -5.96 -30.87 12.19
C ILE A 25 -5.05 -31.10 13.39
N CYS A 26 -3.76 -31.37 13.16
CA CYS A 26 -2.82 -31.60 14.25
C CYS A 26 -2.78 -30.41 15.22
N GLU A 27 -2.80 -29.18 14.71
CA GLU A 27 -2.81 -27.99 15.56
C GLU A 27 -4.17 -27.77 16.25
N ASN A 28 -5.30 -28.11 15.61
CA ASN A 28 -6.63 -28.04 16.25
C ASN A 28 -6.79 -29.09 17.36
N LEU A 29 -6.39 -30.35 17.10
CA LEU A 29 -6.38 -31.43 18.10
C LEU A 29 -5.48 -31.10 19.30
N ARG A 30 -4.36 -30.42 19.06
CA ARG A 30 -3.48 -29.94 20.14
C ARG A 30 -4.19 -28.96 21.09
N GLN A 31 -5.19 -28.22 20.59
CA GLN A 31 -5.95 -27.23 21.35
C GLN A 31 -7.23 -27.78 21.97
N PHE A 32 -7.74 -28.92 21.48
CA PHE A 32 -9.00 -29.52 21.90
C PHE A 32 -9.01 -29.93 23.39
N GLY A 33 -7.88 -30.35 23.95
CA GLY A 33 -7.68 -30.55 25.39
C GLY A 33 -8.34 -31.79 26.01
N ASP A 34 -9.49 -32.24 25.49
CA ASP A 34 -10.16 -33.48 25.91
C ASP A 34 -9.81 -34.64 24.97
N TYR A 35 -8.85 -35.45 25.40
CA TYR A 35 -8.35 -36.58 24.60
C TYR A 35 -9.37 -37.72 24.46
N SER A 36 -10.39 -37.79 25.32
CA SER A 36 -11.39 -38.87 25.28
C SER A 36 -12.34 -38.76 24.09
N LEU A 37 -12.58 -37.54 23.60
CA LEU A 37 -13.49 -37.24 22.49
C LEU A 37 -12.78 -37.07 21.14
N ILE A 38 -11.46 -37.29 21.07
CA ILE A 38 -10.68 -37.09 19.83
C ILE A 38 -11.20 -37.95 18.68
N THR A 39 -11.50 -39.23 18.94
CA THR A 39 -11.96 -40.15 17.88
C THR A 39 -13.30 -39.69 17.30
N GLU A 40 -14.22 -39.18 18.13
CA GLU A 40 -15.48 -38.62 17.67
C GLU A 40 -15.25 -37.32 16.89
N LYS A 41 -14.40 -36.43 17.40
CA LYS A 41 -14.06 -35.16 16.74
C LYS A 41 -13.42 -35.39 15.35
N LEU A 42 -12.52 -36.36 15.25
CA LEU A 42 -11.88 -36.75 13.98
C LEU A 42 -12.91 -37.20 12.93
N ARG A 43 -13.94 -37.95 13.35
CA ARG A 43 -15.01 -38.41 12.45
C ARG A 43 -15.93 -37.28 11.98
N GLN A 44 -15.96 -36.14 12.68
CA GLN A 44 -16.73 -34.97 12.30
C GLN A 44 -15.99 -34.06 11.31
N TYR A 45 -14.68 -34.25 11.11
CA TYR A 45 -13.92 -33.41 10.19
C TYR A 45 -14.30 -33.71 8.74
N PRO A 46 -14.51 -32.66 7.92
CA PRO A 46 -14.91 -32.83 6.54
C PRO A 46 -13.76 -33.30 5.66
N ASP A 47 -14.09 -33.90 4.53
CA ASP A 47 -13.16 -34.57 3.63
C ASP A 47 -12.36 -33.63 2.72
N THR A 48 -12.59 -32.32 2.79
CA THR A 48 -11.88 -31.33 1.98
C THR A 48 -11.25 -30.23 2.84
N LEU A 49 -10.12 -29.70 2.37
CA LEU A 49 -9.45 -28.56 3.03
C LEU A 49 -10.33 -27.33 3.13
N ASN A 50 -11.12 -27.05 2.08
CA ASN A 50 -11.99 -25.89 2.07
C ASN A 50 -13.08 -26.03 3.13
N ASP A 51 -13.80 -27.14 3.17
CA ASP A 51 -14.85 -27.37 4.16
C ASP A 51 -14.27 -27.37 5.58
N PHE A 52 -13.07 -27.90 5.76
CA PHE A 52 -12.41 -27.88 7.06
C PHE A 52 -12.07 -26.45 7.51
N ILE A 53 -11.61 -25.60 6.60
CA ILE A 53 -11.42 -24.18 6.90
C ILE A 53 -12.75 -23.51 7.28
N ASP A 54 -13.88 -23.87 6.67
CA ASP A 54 -15.21 -23.33 7.07
C ASP A 54 -15.58 -23.75 8.49
N CYS A 55 -15.36 -25.02 8.84
CA CYS A 55 -15.59 -25.52 10.19
C CYS A 55 -14.72 -24.74 11.20
N LEU A 56 -13.42 -24.60 10.91
CA LEU A 56 -12.49 -23.85 11.77
C LEU A 56 -12.90 -22.39 11.95
N LEU A 57 -13.28 -21.70 10.87
CA LEU A 57 -13.71 -20.31 10.93
C LEU A 57 -15.01 -20.17 11.73
N THR A 58 -15.96 -21.08 11.54
CA THR A 58 -17.22 -21.09 12.29
C THR A 58 -16.97 -21.27 13.78
N GLU A 59 -16.13 -22.23 14.17
CA GLU A 59 -15.71 -22.42 15.57
C GLU A 59 -15.01 -21.19 16.13
N ILE A 60 -14.11 -20.58 15.36
CA ILE A 60 -13.39 -19.36 15.76
C ILE A 60 -14.35 -18.19 16.00
N TYR A 61 -15.34 -17.99 15.13
CA TYR A 61 -16.31 -16.91 15.29
C TYR A 61 -17.28 -17.15 16.45
N GLN A 62 -17.68 -18.41 16.69
CA GLN A 62 -18.53 -18.78 17.83
C GLN A 62 -17.82 -18.55 19.17
N ASN A 63 -16.49 -18.72 19.20
CA ASN A 63 -15.66 -18.55 20.39
C ASN A 63 -14.96 -17.18 20.45
N ASP A 64 -15.36 -16.20 19.63
CA ASP A 64 -14.76 -14.86 19.65
C ASP A 64 -15.31 -14.00 20.79
N GLU A 65 -14.71 -14.16 21.96
CA GLU A 65 -14.99 -13.34 23.15
C GLU A 65 -14.62 -11.85 22.96
N THR A 66 -13.74 -11.55 22.00
CA THR A 66 -13.25 -10.18 21.79
C THR A 66 -14.11 -9.39 20.80
N HIS A 67 -14.88 -10.07 19.95
CA HIS A 67 -15.56 -9.50 18.79
C HIS A 67 -14.62 -8.76 17.82
N LEU A 68 -13.32 -9.11 17.83
CA LEU A 68 -12.29 -8.47 16.99
C LEU A 68 -11.73 -9.42 15.93
N VAL A 69 -12.11 -10.70 15.90
CA VAL A 69 -11.54 -11.68 14.96
C VAL A 69 -11.78 -11.26 13.52
N GLU A 70 -13.02 -10.87 13.17
CA GLU A 70 -13.36 -10.46 11.82
C GLU A 70 -12.55 -9.24 11.38
N ILE A 71 -12.47 -8.22 12.24
CA ILE A 71 -11.74 -6.98 11.98
C ILE A 71 -10.25 -7.29 11.80
N PHE A 72 -9.69 -8.13 12.66
CA PHE A 72 -8.30 -8.54 12.59
C PHE A 72 -7.99 -9.25 11.28
N PHE A 73 -8.83 -10.20 10.85
CA PHE A 73 -8.65 -10.85 9.55
C PHE A 73 -8.79 -9.89 8.38
N LYS A 74 -9.79 -8.99 8.40
CA LYS A 74 -9.93 -7.95 7.36
C LYS A 74 -8.65 -7.12 7.22
N LEU A 75 -8.10 -6.65 8.33
CA LEU A 75 -6.86 -5.86 8.34
C LEU A 75 -5.64 -6.66 7.87
N LEU A 76 -5.58 -7.94 8.23
CA LEU A 76 -4.50 -8.83 7.83
C LEU A 76 -4.52 -9.12 6.32
N ILE A 77 -5.71 -9.33 5.73
CA ILE A 77 -5.89 -9.59 4.29
C ILE A 77 -5.52 -8.35 3.46
N VAL A 78 -5.94 -7.15 3.88
CA VAL A 78 -5.59 -5.92 3.13
C VAL A 78 -4.15 -5.48 3.35
N SER A 79 -3.42 -6.10 4.30
CA SER A 79 -2.02 -5.77 4.56
C SER A 79 -1.13 -6.14 3.37
N TYR A 80 -0.05 -5.39 3.16
CA TYR A 80 0.83 -5.65 2.01
C TYR A 80 1.62 -6.96 2.14
N VAL A 81 2.22 -7.21 3.31
CA VAL A 81 3.07 -8.40 3.58
C VAL A 81 2.83 -8.89 5.02
N GLY A 82 1.68 -8.55 5.62
CA GLY A 82 1.43 -8.78 7.04
C GLY A 82 1.59 -7.54 7.92
N ILE A 83 1.35 -7.74 9.21
CA ILE A 83 1.31 -6.70 10.24
C ILE A 83 2.35 -7.02 11.32
N LEU A 84 3.07 -6.01 11.81
CA LEU A 84 3.99 -6.19 12.94
C LEU A 84 3.22 -6.53 14.21
N GLU A 85 3.68 -7.51 14.98
CA GLU A 85 3.07 -7.88 16.26
C GLU A 85 2.95 -6.70 17.22
N SER A 86 3.99 -5.85 17.25
CA SER A 86 4.01 -4.62 18.06
C SER A 86 2.96 -3.58 17.66
N ASP A 87 2.43 -3.65 16.44
CA ASP A 87 1.47 -2.68 15.91
C ASP A 87 0.02 -3.15 16.02
N ILE A 88 -0.25 -4.45 16.25
CA ILE A 88 -1.61 -5.01 16.19
C ILE A 88 -2.57 -4.35 17.18
N CYS A 89 -2.19 -4.22 18.45
CA CYS A 89 -3.04 -3.58 19.46
C CYS A 89 -3.36 -2.13 19.07
N ASN A 90 -2.34 -1.38 18.65
CA ASN A 90 -2.48 0.02 18.23
C ASN A 90 -3.36 0.15 16.99
N LEU A 91 -3.23 -0.77 16.03
CA LEU A 91 -4.00 -0.79 14.79
C LEU A 91 -5.47 -1.11 15.05
N LEU A 92 -5.75 -2.14 15.85
CA LEU A 92 -7.12 -2.49 16.23
C LEU A 92 -7.78 -1.36 17.03
N GLN A 93 -7.07 -0.75 17.98
CA GLN A 93 -7.57 0.42 18.70
C GLN A 93 -7.83 1.60 17.75
N PHE A 94 -6.91 1.85 16.82
CA PHE A 94 -7.05 2.91 15.83
C PHE A 94 -8.30 2.70 14.96
N TYR A 95 -8.55 1.46 14.56
CA TYR A 95 -9.76 1.09 13.82
C TYR A 95 -11.04 1.36 14.61
N LEU A 96 -11.11 0.91 15.87
CA LEU A 96 -12.27 1.14 16.72
C LEU A 96 -12.54 2.63 16.93
N ASN A 97 -11.50 3.43 17.16
CA ASN A 97 -11.63 4.87 17.36
C ASN A 97 -12.16 5.59 16.11
N LYS A 98 -11.73 5.16 14.92
CA LYS A 98 -12.23 5.70 13.64
C LYS A 98 -13.70 5.35 13.42
N LYS A 99 -14.06 4.07 13.60
CA LYS A 99 -15.45 3.62 13.44
C LYS A 99 -16.39 4.31 14.44
N LYS A 100 -15.94 4.55 15.68
CA LYS A 100 -16.69 5.36 16.65
C LYS A 100 -16.88 6.80 16.18
N SER A 101 -15.85 7.43 15.61
CA SER A 101 -15.98 8.79 15.07
C SER A 101 -17.02 8.87 13.93
N ASP A 102 -17.19 7.79 13.17
CA ASP A 102 -18.16 7.71 12.07
C ASP A 102 -19.59 7.38 12.54
N VAL A 103 -19.75 6.68 13.68
CA VAL A 103 -21.04 6.14 14.17
C VAL A 103 -21.58 6.88 15.40
N GLU A 104 -20.74 7.52 16.21
CA GLU A 104 -21.12 8.14 17.48
C GLU A 104 -21.55 9.61 17.31
N LEU A 105 -22.70 9.76 16.63
CA LEU A 105 -23.84 10.53 17.14
C LEU A 105 -24.75 9.65 18.04
N ALA A 106 -24.39 8.39 18.30
CA ALA A 106 -25.16 7.42 19.08
C ALA A 106 -24.36 6.84 20.28
N THR A 107 -24.63 7.40 21.46
CA THR A 107 -24.66 6.78 22.81
C THR A 107 -23.52 5.84 23.28
N THR A 108 -22.86 6.33 24.32
CA THR A 108 -21.98 5.67 25.32
C THR A 108 -22.41 4.27 25.77
N ASP A 109 -21.45 3.32 25.86
CA ASP A 109 -20.99 2.79 27.18
C ASP A 109 -19.92 1.66 27.16
N SER A 110 -19.39 1.22 26.02
CA SER A 110 -18.23 0.31 26.01
C SER A 110 -16.97 0.99 25.47
N LYS A 111 -16.12 1.48 26.36
CA LYS A 111 -14.69 1.71 26.04
C LYS A 111 -14.02 0.35 25.89
N GLN A 112 -14.23 -0.29 24.74
CA GLN A 112 -13.43 -1.44 24.36
C GLN A 112 -12.01 -0.95 24.05
N ASP A 113 -11.13 -1.07 25.03
CA ASP A 113 -9.70 -0.79 24.88
C ASP A 113 -8.96 -2.07 24.49
N VAL A 114 -8.21 -2.02 23.39
CA VAL A 114 -7.40 -3.13 22.90
C VAL A 114 -6.05 -3.11 23.60
N ASN A 115 -5.97 -3.79 24.73
CA ASN A 115 -4.73 -3.99 25.48
C ASN A 115 -4.08 -5.35 25.13
N GLN A 116 -2.94 -5.63 25.75
CA GLN A 116 -2.20 -6.89 25.54
C GLN A 116 -2.98 -8.14 25.98
N ILE A 117 -3.89 -8.01 26.94
CA ILE A 117 -4.75 -9.12 27.37
C ILE A 117 -5.75 -9.44 26.26
N THR A 118 -6.44 -8.43 25.74
CA THR A 118 -7.35 -8.57 24.58
C THR A 118 -6.62 -9.19 23.39
N TRP A 119 -5.41 -8.72 23.09
CA TRP A 119 -4.58 -9.33 22.05
C TRP A 119 -4.22 -10.79 22.35
N SER A 120 -3.85 -11.14 23.58
CA SER A 120 -3.50 -12.52 23.91
C SER A 120 -4.67 -13.49 23.77
N ILE A 121 -5.89 -13.06 24.12
CA ILE A 121 -7.13 -13.82 23.89
C ILE A 121 -7.36 -13.97 22.39
N LEU A 122 -7.38 -12.86 21.65
CA LEU A 122 -7.58 -12.87 20.19
C LEU A 122 -6.56 -13.77 19.49
N ARG A 123 -5.27 -13.59 19.79
CA ARG A 123 -4.16 -14.38 19.24
C ARG A 123 -4.33 -15.85 19.52
N ARG A 124 -4.76 -16.23 20.72
CA ARG A 124 -5.04 -17.64 21.08
C ARG A 124 -6.15 -18.20 20.20
N THR A 125 -7.25 -17.47 20.04
CA THR A 125 -8.40 -17.88 19.21
C THR A 125 -8.00 -18.11 17.75
N VAL A 126 -7.17 -17.23 17.17
CA VAL A 126 -6.81 -17.31 15.74
C VAL A 126 -5.48 -18.01 15.45
N LYS A 127 -4.75 -18.48 16.49
CA LYS A 127 -3.36 -18.97 16.36
C LYS A 127 -3.18 -20.06 15.31
N THR A 128 -4.16 -20.94 15.16
CA THR A 128 -4.14 -22.05 14.19
C THR A 128 -4.06 -21.57 12.75
N LEU A 129 -4.52 -20.34 12.48
CA LEU A 129 -4.63 -19.76 11.15
C LEU A 129 -3.49 -18.78 10.81
N LEU A 130 -2.68 -18.43 11.81
CA LEU A 130 -1.58 -17.48 11.67
C LEU A 130 -0.23 -18.16 11.48
N ASP A 131 0.65 -17.45 10.81
CA ASP A 131 2.07 -17.74 10.75
C ASP A 131 2.87 -16.44 10.90
N THR A 132 4.18 -16.57 11.09
CA THR A 132 5.10 -15.45 11.15
C THR A 132 6.11 -15.52 10.03
N SER A 133 6.27 -14.41 9.31
CA SER A 133 7.25 -14.27 8.24
C SER A 133 8.28 -13.19 8.59
N TRP A 134 9.45 -13.26 7.96
CA TRP A 134 10.49 -12.25 8.08
C TRP A 134 10.42 -11.30 6.89
N CYS A 135 10.15 -10.03 7.16
CA CYS A 135 10.10 -8.99 6.14
C CYS A 135 10.98 -7.81 6.53
N ILE A 136 12.07 -7.61 5.79
CA ILE A 136 12.99 -6.46 5.98
C ILE A 136 13.55 -6.42 7.41
N GLY A 137 13.91 -7.59 7.95
CA GLY A 137 14.46 -7.72 9.31
C GLY A 137 13.43 -7.64 10.44
N TYR A 138 12.13 -7.61 10.13
CA TYR A 138 11.06 -7.63 11.12
C TYR A 138 10.20 -8.89 11.00
N GLN A 139 9.75 -9.41 12.14
CA GLN A 139 8.78 -10.48 12.18
C GLN A 139 7.38 -9.89 12.00
N VAL A 140 6.68 -10.35 10.97
CA VAL A 140 5.31 -9.94 10.64
C VAL A 140 4.37 -11.13 10.79
N MET A 141 3.16 -10.88 11.27
CA MET A 141 2.09 -11.85 11.23
C MET A 141 1.43 -11.85 9.85
N ILE A 142 1.20 -13.05 9.34
CA ILE A 142 0.52 -13.33 8.08
C ILE A 142 -0.48 -14.46 8.28
N LEU A 143 -1.36 -14.65 7.31
CA LEU A 143 -2.16 -15.87 7.23
C LEU A 143 -1.26 -17.03 6.82
N ARG A 144 -1.47 -18.20 7.43
CA ARG A 144 -0.61 -19.37 7.24
C ARG A 144 -0.61 -19.90 5.80
N HIS A 145 -1.69 -19.67 5.04
CA HIS A 145 -1.81 -20.20 3.69
C HIS A 145 -2.65 -19.31 2.75
N ALA A 146 -2.28 -19.31 1.46
CA ALA A 146 -2.96 -18.54 0.42
C ALA A 146 -4.43 -18.96 0.22
N SER A 147 -4.77 -20.26 0.35
CA SER A 147 -6.17 -20.70 0.23
C SER A 147 -7.06 -20.14 1.33
N LEU A 148 -6.51 -19.97 2.54
CA LEU A 148 -7.23 -19.32 3.64
C LEU A 148 -7.44 -17.83 3.34
N GLU A 149 -6.40 -17.15 2.85
CA GLU A 149 -6.47 -15.75 2.45
C GLU A 149 -7.54 -15.52 1.37
N GLN A 150 -7.53 -16.32 0.29
CA GLN A 150 -8.54 -16.25 -0.76
C GLN A 150 -9.94 -16.45 -0.20
N LYS A 151 -10.11 -17.45 0.68
CA LYS A 151 -11.41 -17.75 1.27
C LYS A 151 -11.93 -16.63 2.16
N LEU A 152 -11.07 -16.09 3.03
CA LEU A 152 -11.41 -14.95 3.88
C LEU A 152 -11.66 -13.68 3.06
N GLN A 153 -10.91 -13.47 1.97
CA GLN A 153 -11.13 -12.35 1.07
C GLN A 153 -12.53 -12.44 0.44
N HIS A 154 -12.93 -13.61 -0.05
CA HIS A 154 -14.27 -13.82 -0.62
C HIS A 154 -15.40 -13.70 0.42
N SER A 155 -15.17 -14.10 1.67
CA SER A 155 -16.20 -14.06 2.71
C SER A 155 -16.33 -12.68 3.37
N LEU A 156 -15.22 -12.02 3.67
CA LEU A 156 -15.18 -10.79 4.48
C LEU A 156 -15.09 -9.50 3.66
N LEU A 157 -14.50 -9.54 2.46
CA LEU A 157 -14.19 -8.35 1.65
C LEU A 157 -15.05 -8.29 0.38
N LYS A 158 -16.38 -8.32 0.56
CA LYS A 158 -17.35 -8.31 -0.56
C LYS A 158 -17.56 -6.93 -1.18
N ASN A 159 -17.36 -5.87 -0.41
CA ASN A 159 -17.59 -4.49 -0.83
C ASN A 159 -16.25 -3.80 -1.15
N GLU A 160 -16.05 -3.41 -2.40
CA GLU A 160 -14.85 -2.68 -2.82
C GLU A 160 -14.66 -1.37 -2.06
N ASP A 161 -15.74 -0.66 -1.72
CA ASP A 161 -15.63 0.60 -0.98
C ASP A 161 -15.20 0.38 0.48
N GLU A 162 -15.59 -0.75 1.08
CA GLU A 162 -15.07 -1.17 2.39
C GLU A 162 -13.58 -1.53 2.29
N VAL A 163 -13.17 -2.24 1.24
CA VAL A 163 -11.75 -2.56 1.01
C VAL A 163 -10.92 -1.28 0.87
N ARG A 164 -11.41 -0.32 0.05
CA ARG A 164 -10.76 0.99 -0.13
C ARG A 164 -10.68 1.78 1.19
N SER A 165 -11.73 1.75 2.01
CA SER A 165 -11.74 2.43 3.31
C SER A 165 -10.76 1.79 4.29
N LEU A 166 -10.63 0.46 4.30
CA LEU A 166 -9.63 -0.26 5.08
C LEU A 166 -8.21 0.07 4.63
N HIS A 167 -7.93 0.14 3.32
CA HIS A 167 -6.63 0.60 2.83
C HIS A 167 -6.35 2.06 3.21
N ALA A 168 -7.34 2.94 3.14
CA ALA A 168 -7.19 4.33 3.59
C ALA A 168 -6.84 4.41 5.08
N LEU A 169 -7.49 3.60 5.90
CA LEU A 169 -7.24 3.49 7.34
C LEU A 169 -5.84 2.96 7.64
N MET A 170 -5.39 1.93 6.92
CA MET A 170 -4.02 1.40 7.03
C MET A 170 -2.98 2.44 6.66
N ALA A 171 -3.21 3.22 5.58
CA ALA A 171 -2.32 4.30 5.20
C ALA A 171 -2.22 5.38 6.30
N GLU A 172 -3.34 5.77 6.89
CA GLU A 172 -3.38 6.76 7.97
C GLU A 172 -2.71 6.24 9.25
N PHE A 173 -2.95 4.98 9.61
CA PHE A 173 -2.28 4.32 10.73
C PHE A 173 -0.75 4.36 10.56
N TYR A 174 -0.25 3.93 9.40
CA TYR A 174 1.18 3.96 9.11
C TYR A 174 1.75 5.37 9.00
N GLN A 175 0.94 6.41 8.83
CA GLN A 175 1.42 7.78 8.90
C GLN A 175 1.51 8.31 10.33
N THR A 176 0.74 7.76 11.29
CA THR A 176 0.48 8.42 12.59
C THR A 176 0.82 7.60 13.84
N LYS A 177 0.65 6.27 13.83
CA LYS A 177 0.63 5.44 15.05
C LYS A 177 1.50 4.17 14.99
N HIS A 178 2.42 4.08 14.03
CA HIS A 178 3.29 2.92 13.86
C HIS A 178 4.47 2.88 14.84
N SER A 179 4.95 1.68 15.17
CA SER A 179 6.16 1.50 15.97
C SER A 179 7.46 1.68 15.17
N VAL A 180 7.49 1.22 13.91
CA VAL A 180 8.72 1.19 13.10
C VAL A 180 8.57 2.01 11.82
N LYS A 181 9.26 3.15 11.78
CA LYS A 181 9.19 4.13 10.67
C LYS A 181 9.60 3.55 9.32
N HIS A 182 10.72 2.81 9.27
CA HIS A 182 11.20 2.24 8.02
C HIS A 182 10.20 1.23 7.43
N PHE A 183 9.63 0.37 8.28
CA PHE A 183 8.60 -0.58 7.90
C PHE A 183 7.38 0.14 7.34
N ALA A 184 6.82 1.09 8.10
CA ALA A 184 5.64 1.88 7.72
C ALA A 184 5.84 2.62 6.40
N SER A 185 7.00 3.26 6.19
CA SER A 185 7.28 4.04 4.98
C SER A 185 7.15 3.27 3.68
N LEU A 186 7.40 1.96 3.71
CA LEU A 186 7.32 1.11 2.53
C LEU A 186 5.88 0.64 2.22
N ARG A 187 4.97 0.70 3.20
CA ARG A 187 3.58 0.23 3.07
C ARG A 187 2.62 1.35 2.72
N ILE A 188 2.90 2.58 3.13
CA ILE A 188 2.05 3.74 2.85
C ILE A 188 1.74 3.87 1.34
N PRO A 189 2.71 3.76 0.40
CA PRO A 189 2.40 3.88 -1.02
C PRO A 189 1.40 2.84 -1.53
N TYR A 190 1.57 1.59 -1.12
CA TYR A 190 0.67 0.49 -1.46
C TYR A 190 -0.75 0.80 -1.01
N HIS A 191 -0.93 1.12 0.28
CA HIS A 191 -2.25 1.40 0.83
C HIS A 191 -2.90 2.66 0.22
N LEU A 192 -2.14 3.72 -0.05
CA LEU A 192 -2.68 4.91 -0.73
C LEU A 192 -3.10 4.62 -2.18
N GLN A 193 -2.37 3.74 -2.89
CA GLN A 193 -2.75 3.31 -4.23
C GLN A 193 -4.06 2.49 -4.21
N GLN A 194 -4.15 1.49 -3.33
CA GLN A 194 -5.34 0.64 -3.23
C GLN A 194 -6.58 1.41 -2.73
N ALA A 195 -6.37 2.46 -1.92
CA ALA A 195 -7.43 3.36 -1.49
C ALA A 195 -7.83 4.42 -2.53
N HIS A 196 -7.23 4.42 -3.74
CA HIS A 196 -7.39 5.45 -4.77
C HIS A 196 -7.10 6.88 -4.29
N ARG A 197 -6.26 7.05 -3.27
CA ARG A 197 -5.84 8.37 -2.74
C ARG A 197 -4.60 8.87 -3.48
N PHE A 198 -4.71 8.99 -4.79
CA PHE A 198 -3.57 9.22 -5.68
C PHE A 198 -2.86 10.55 -5.46
N GLU A 199 -3.58 11.61 -5.09
CA GLU A 199 -2.96 12.89 -4.75
C GLU A 199 -2.08 12.76 -3.50
N GLN A 200 -2.59 12.11 -2.45
CA GLN A 200 -1.84 11.82 -1.23
C GLN A 200 -0.64 10.91 -1.52
N LEU A 201 -0.78 9.94 -2.44
CA LEU A 201 0.32 9.08 -2.88
C LEU A 201 1.47 9.89 -3.50
N VAL A 202 1.16 10.78 -4.45
CA VAL A 202 2.17 11.65 -5.09
C VAL A 202 2.82 12.56 -4.05
N GLN A 203 2.03 13.16 -3.15
CA GLN A 203 2.55 14.00 -2.08
C GLN A 203 3.48 13.22 -1.14
N TYR A 204 3.08 12.00 -0.75
CA TYR A 204 3.86 11.13 0.11
C TYR A 204 5.20 10.76 -0.53
N LEU A 205 5.20 10.34 -1.81
CA LEU A 205 6.42 9.95 -2.54
C LEU A 205 7.40 11.12 -2.77
N ARG A 206 6.91 12.36 -2.71
CA ARG A 206 7.75 13.56 -2.73
C ARG A 206 8.28 13.95 -1.35
N SER A 207 7.63 13.50 -0.27
CA SER A 207 8.02 13.81 1.11
C SER A 207 9.30 13.09 1.54
N PRO A 208 10.03 13.61 2.55
CA PRO A 208 11.15 12.91 3.18
C PRO A 208 10.83 11.56 3.83
N MET A 209 9.56 11.30 4.14
CA MET A 209 9.16 10.03 4.76
C MET A 209 9.22 8.87 3.78
N SER A 210 9.10 9.15 2.48
CA SER A 210 9.20 8.12 1.43
C SER A 210 10.63 7.71 1.08
N ARG A 211 11.67 8.28 1.72
CA ARG A 211 13.10 7.95 1.46
C ARG A 211 13.36 6.44 1.33
N PRO A 212 12.80 5.57 2.20
CA PRO A 212 12.99 4.13 2.08
C PRO A 212 12.46 3.50 0.78
N VAL A 213 11.45 4.10 0.14
CA VAL A 213 10.82 3.56 -1.06
C VAL A 213 11.81 3.60 -2.22
N GLY A 214 12.10 2.42 -2.78
CA GLY A 214 13.04 2.23 -3.88
C GLY A 214 12.66 3.05 -5.12
N LYS A 215 13.66 3.39 -5.94
CA LYS A 215 13.44 4.18 -7.18
C LYS A 215 12.52 3.47 -8.16
N ILE A 216 12.65 2.15 -8.28
CA ILE A 216 11.83 1.31 -9.17
C ILE A 216 10.38 1.31 -8.67
N ASP A 217 10.15 1.07 -7.38
CA ASP A 217 8.81 1.06 -6.80
C ASP A 217 8.12 2.43 -6.97
N ARG A 218 8.84 3.53 -6.65
CA ARG A 218 8.37 4.91 -6.90
C ARG A 218 7.90 5.09 -8.34
N GLN A 219 8.69 4.60 -9.29
CA GLN A 219 8.33 4.69 -10.70
C GLN A 219 7.09 3.86 -11.00
N MET A 220 6.97 2.65 -10.48
CA MET A 220 5.79 1.80 -10.69
C MET A 220 4.52 2.48 -10.18
N TYR A 221 4.53 3.02 -8.96
CA TYR A 221 3.42 3.79 -8.38
C TYR A 221 3.04 5.01 -9.22
N LEU A 222 4.03 5.76 -9.70
CA LEU A 222 3.78 7.01 -10.43
C LEU A 222 3.41 6.78 -11.89
N LYS A 223 3.90 5.69 -12.51
CA LYS A 223 3.64 5.37 -13.92
C LYS A 223 2.15 5.14 -14.17
N THR A 224 1.45 4.49 -13.25
CA THR A 224 0.02 4.22 -13.36
C THR A 224 -0.82 5.51 -13.31
N LEU A 225 -0.34 6.55 -12.63
CA LEU A 225 -1.03 7.83 -12.46
C LEU A 225 -0.74 8.85 -13.56
N ARG A 226 0.18 8.57 -14.46
CA ARG A 226 0.54 9.51 -15.52
C ARG A 226 -0.52 9.54 -16.60
N CYS A 227 -0.72 10.72 -17.15
CA CYS A 227 -1.47 10.87 -18.39
C CYS A 227 -0.86 9.98 -19.49
N LYS A 228 -1.71 9.13 -20.07
CA LYS A 228 -1.33 8.18 -21.12
C LYS A 228 -1.25 8.82 -22.51
N THR A 229 -1.63 10.09 -22.65
CA THR A 229 -1.57 10.82 -23.93
C THR A 229 -0.13 10.92 -24.40
N MET A 230 0.13 10.46 -25.63
CA MET A 230 1.44 10.56 -26.26
C MET A 230 1.81 12.01 -26.58
N ILE A 231 3.08 12.35 -26.41
CA ILE A 231 3.70 13.59 -26.86
C ILE A 231 4.35 13.33 -28.23
N MET A 232 4.00 14.10 -29.25
CA MET A 232 4.51 13.94 -30.64
C MET A 232 5.98 14.39 -30.83
N GLY A 233 6.89 13.90 -29.99
CA GLY A 233 8.33 14.23 -30.06
C GLY A 233 8.70 15.63 -29.54
N PRO A 234 10.00 15.99 -29.54
CA PRO A 234 10.48 17.26 -28.98
C PRO A 234 10.00 18.51 -29.74
N ASP A 235 9.66 18.36 -31.03
CA ASP A 235 9.26 19.46 -31.91
C ASP A 235 7.76 19.46 -32.23
N GLY A 236 6.98 18.60 -31.56
CA GLY A 236 5.54 18.54 -31.74
C GLY A 236 4.89 19.90 -31.40
N PRO A 237 4.04 20.47 -32.28
CA PRO A 237 3.51 21.84 -32.13
C PRO A 237 2.64 22.02 -30.88
N MET A 238 2.17 20.92 -30.29
CA MET A 238 1.28 20.91 -29.13
C MET A 238 1.96 20.43 -27.84
N ASN A 239 3.26 20.12 -27.87
CA ASN A 239 3.98 19.64 -26.70
C ASN A 239 4.63 20.81 -25.97
N GLN A 240 4.25 21.02 -24.71
CA GLN A 240 4.83 22.09 -23.91
C GLN A 240 5.86 21.55 -22.95
N CYS A 241 7.04 22.17 -22.91
CA CYS A 241 8.02 21.89 -21.88
C CYS A 241 7.45 22.28 -20.50
N ALA A 242 7.72 21.44 -19.52
CA ALA A 242 7.42 21.73 -18.13
C ALA A 242 8.52 22.64 -17.55
N TYR A 243 8.11 23.63 -16.75
CA TYR A 243 9.03 24.61 -16.16
C TYR A 243 8.76 24.85 -14.68
N LEU A 244 9.81 25.23 -13.95
CA LEU A 244 9.72 25.81 -12.61
C LEU A 244 10.05 27.30 -12.68
N CYS A 245 9.37 28.11 -11.88
CA CYS A 245 9.87 29.45 -11.61
C CYS A 245 11.16 29.37 -10.79
N SER A 246 11.98 30.43 -10.83
CA SER A 246 13.26 30.50 -10.12
C SER A 246 13.10 30.22 -8.61
N SER A 247 12.07 30.79 -7.96
CA SER A 247 11.77 30.55 -6.55
C SER A 247 11.47 29.07 -6.26
N CYS A 248 10.58 28.42 -7.03
CA CYS A 248 10.29 27.00 -6.85
C CYS A 248 11.49 26.11 -7.20
N ALA A 249 12.31 26.48 -8.18
CA ALA A 249 13.50 25.72 -8.54
C ALA A 249 14.55 25.69 -7.42
N MET A 250 14.59 26.72 -6.56
CA MET A 250 15.52 26.84 -5.43
C MET A 250 14.96 26.32 -4.12
N GLN A 251 13.67 26.56 -3.85
CA GLN A 251 13.07 26.28 -2.56
C GLN A 251 12.35 24.93 -2.52
N PHE A 252 11.89 24.42 -3.67
CA PHE A 252 11.12 23.19 -3.71
C PHE A 252 12.03 21.98 -3.85
N SER A 253 11.72 20.93 -3.08
CA SER A 253 12.36 19.63 -3.19
C SER A 253 11.34 18.68 -3.81
N LEU A 254 11.55 18.26 -5.06
CA LEU A 254 10.72 17.22 -5.69
C LEU A 254 11.05 15.82 -5.14
N SER A 255 12.13 15.72 -4.36
CA SER A 255 12.55 14.53 -3.64
C SER A 255 13.33 14.93 -2.42
N PRO A 256 13.44 14.04 -1.44
CA PRO A 256 14.13 14.34 -0.22
C PRO A 256 15.66 14.26 -0.31
N TYR A 257 16.20 14.02 -1.50
CA TYR A 257 17.64 13.92 -1.77
C TYR A 257 18.19 15.09 -2.59
N THR A 258 17.33 15.86 -3.26
CA THR A 258 17.76 16.77 -4.33
C THR A 258 16.88 17.98 -4.47
N MET A 259 17.52 19.12 -4.74
CA MET A 259 16.87 20.34 -5.20
C MET A 259 16.09 20.09 -6.49
N ALA A 260 14.97 20.81 -6.68
CA ALA A 260 14.08 20.58 -7.82
C ALA A 260 14.80 20.60 -9.18
N LYS A 261 15.77 21.50 -9.37
CA LYS A 261 16.51 21.67 -10.66
C LYS A 261 17.29 20.43 -11.12
N SER A 262 17.74 19.58 -10.19
CA SER A 262 18.55 18.40 -10.48
C SER A 262 17.81 17.09 -10.23
N SER A 263 16.49 17.18 -10.11
CA SER A 263 15.63 16.06 -9.74
C SER A 263 14.63 15.74 -10.84
N CYS A 264 14.27 14.47 -10.95
CA CYS A 264 13.19 14.03 -11.81
C CYS A 264 11.85 14.65 -11.36
N LEU A 265 11.11 15.29 -12.27
CA LEU A 265 9.78 15.85 -12.00
C LEU A 265 8.79 14.82 -11.42
N LEU A 266 8.96 13.56 -11.83
CA LEU A 266 8.06 12.46 -11.47
C LEU A 266 8.49 11.82 -10.14
N CYS A 267 9.59 11.06 -10.15
CA CYS A 267 10.01 10.27 -8.99
C CYS A 267 10.93 11.00 -8.01
N GLY A 268 11.41 12.20 -8.39
CA GLY A 268 12.36 12.98 -7.60
C GLY A 268 13.80 12.45 -7.60
N SER A 269 14.10 11.35 -8.29
CA SER A 269 15.49 10.85 -8.35
C SER A 269 16.46 11.90 -8.89
N MET A 270 17.66 11.94 -8.32
CA MET A 270 18.75 12.79 -8.82
C MET A 270 19.05 12.44 -10.28
N ILE A 271 19.14 13.46 -11.13
CA ILE A 271 19.58 13.32 -12.52
C ILE A 271 21.08 13.57 -12.53
N ILE A 272 21.86 12.49 -12.47
CA ILE A 272 23.33 12.52 -12.50
C ILE A 272 23.77 12.82 -13.94
N GLY A 273 24.59 13.85 -14.16
CA GLY A 273 25.14 14.21 -15.48
C GLY A 273 24.66 15.55 -16.07
N GLY A 274 23.80 16.30 -15.39
CA GLY A 274 23.30 17.61 -15.86
C GLY A 274 24.26 18.79 -15.68
N GLY A 275 25.54 18.55 -15.39
CA GLY A 275 26.52 19.58 -15.06
C GLY A 275 26.87 20.53 -16.21
N HIS A 276 26.73 20.09 -17.47
CA HIS A 276 27.07 20.96 -18.60
C HIS A 276 26.17 20.92 -19.84
N MET A 277 25.30 19.93 -20.03
CA MET A 277 24.09 20.04 -20.87
C MET A 277 23.22 18.81 -20.60
N PRO A 278 22.13 18.90 -19.82
CA PRO A 278 21.15 17.83 -19.82
C PRO A 278 20.68 17.63 -21.25
N HIS A 279 20.92 16.45 -21.82
CA HIS A 279 20.46 16.14 -23.17
C HIS A 279 18.99 16.57 -23.30
N LEU A 280 18.69 17.46 -24.26
CA LEU A 280 17.35 17.97 -24.58
C LEU A 280 16.28 16.86 -24.63
N LYS A 281 16.72 15.62 -24.86
CA LYS A 281 15.92 14.39 -24.87
C LYS A 281 15.15 14.11 -23.57
N ASN A 282 15.60 14.58 -22.40
CA ASN A 282 14.97 14.28 -21.11
C ASN A 282 14.19 15.46 -20.49
N VAL A 283 13.87 16.50 -21.27
CA VAL A 283 13.00 17.58 -20.79
C VAL A 283 11.60 17.04 -20.58
N ALA A 284 11.04 17.24 -19.38
CA ALA A 284 9.69 16.84 -19.06
C ALA A 284 8.69 17.68 -19.87
N ARG A 285 7.65 17.03 -20.42
CA ARG A 285 6.69 17.67 -21.32
C ARG A 285 5.25 17.33 -20.97
N PHE A 286 4.37 18.28 -21.26
CA PHE A 286 2.93 18.11 -21.20
C PHE A 286 2.33 17.89 -22.59
N CYS A 287 1.30 17.05 -22.68
CA CYS A 287 0.48 16.94 -23.89
C CYS A 287 -0.43 18.16 -24.04
N HIS A 288 -1.14 18.25 -25.17
CA HIS A 288 -2.08 19.33 -25.46
C HIS A 288 -3.16 19.54 -24.37
N LYS A 289 -3.57 18.49 -23.65
CA LYS A 289 -4.59 18.59 -22.57
C LYS A 289 -4.05 19.23 -21.29
N HIS A 290 -2.78 18.97 -20.97
CA HIS A 290 -2.15 19.42 -19.73
C HIS A 290 -1.19 20.59 -19.92
N GLY A 291 -0.91 20.95 -21.18
CA GLY A 291 -0.20 22.16 -21.54
C GLY A 291 -0.99 23.38 -21.07
N PHE A 292 -0.26 24.40 -20.65
CA PHE A 292 -0.80 25.70 -20.36
C PHE A 292 -1.20 26.42 -21.65
N VAL A 293 -2.50 26.63 -21.85
CA VAL A 293 -3.02 27.47 -22.93
C VAL A 293 -2.95 28.94 -22.47
N GLY A 294 -1.75 29.52 -22.56
CA GLY A 294 -1.50 30.92 -22.22
C GLY A 294 -1.22 31.80 -23.43
N TYR A 295 -1.00 33.09 -23.18
CA TYR A 295 -0.52 34.01 -24.20
C TYR A 295 0.83 33.55 -24.76
N PRO A 296 1.11 33.76 -26.06
CA PRO A 296 2.41 33.47 -26.64
C PRO A 296 3.55 34.06 -25.81
N GLY A 297 4.55 33.24 -25.50
CA GLY A 297 5.69 33.67 -24.69
C GLY A 297 5.44 33.71 -23.18
N THR A 298 4.32 33.16 -22.68
CA THR A 298 4.10 32.91 -21.25
C THR A 298 4.16 31.42 -20.95
N ILE A 299 4.58 31.07 -19.73
CA ILE A 299 4.65 29.69 -19.25
C ILE A 299 4.09 29.60 -17.84
N ARG A 300 3.73 28.39 -17.39
CA ARG A 300 3.20 28.16 -16.04
C ARG A 300 4.15 27.30 -15.23
N CYS A 301 4.48 27.75 -14.01
CA CYS A 301 5.27 26.95 -13.07
C CYS A 301 4.49 25.68 -12.68
N VAL A 302 5.14 24.52 -12.78
CA VAL A 302 4.47 23.23 -12.48
C VAL A 302 4.13 23.03 -11.01
N VAL A 303 4.84 23.72 -10.11
CA VAL A 303 4.63 23.65 -8.66
C VAL A 303 3.62 24.71 -8.21
N CYS A 304 3.97 26.00 -8.26
CA CYS A 304 3.11 27.07 -7.72
C CYS A 304 1.96 27.49 -8.64
N LYS A 305 1.91 26.98 -9.89
CA LYS A 305 0.89 27.29 -10.90
C LYS A 305 0.81 28.77 -11.32
N LEU A 306 1.74 29.61 -10.88
CA LEU A 306 1.85 30.99 -11.33
C LEU A 306 2.38 31.06 -12.76
N THR A 307 1.92 32.08 -13.51
CA THR A 307 2.31 32.35 -14.89
C THR A 307 3.52 33.29 -14.91
N HIS A 308 4.52 32.97 -15.72
CA HIS A 308 5.75 33.74 -15.89
C HIS A 308 5.98 34.04 -17.37
N GLN A 309 6.77 35.08 -17.65
CA GLN A 309 7.32 35.25 -18.99
C GLN A 309 8.24 34.07 -19.31
N GLY A 310 8.06 33.48 -20.49
CA GLY A 310 8.90 32.40 -20.99
C GLY A 310 10.32 32.87 -21.27
N PRO A 311 11.26 31.92 -21.45
CA PRO A 311 12.64 32.26 -21.73
C PRO A 311 12.72 33.06 -23.04
N LYS A 312 13.34 34.25 -22.97
CA LYS A 312 13.57 35.08 -24.17
C LYS A 312 14.66 34.40 -25.00
N LYS A 313 14.41 34.18 -26.30
CA LYS A 313 15.37 33.58 -27.26
C LYS A 313 16.61 34.46 -27.54
N GLN A 314 16.97 35.40 -26.68
CA GLN A 314 18.14 36.25 -26.91
C GLN A 314 19.41 35.42 -26.65
N ASN A 315 20.45 35.63 -27.47
CA ASN A 315 21.74 34.93 -27.46
C ASN A 315 22.58 35.07 -26.16
N ASN A 316 21.95 35.48 -25.06
CA ASN A 316 22.59 35.75 -23.78
C ASN A 316 22.29 34.60 -22.81
N MET A 317 23.24 34.34 -21.91
CA MET A 317 23.09 33.35 -20.84
C MET A 317 21.73 33.49 -20.13
N PRO A 318 21.09 32.37 -19.73
CA PRO A 318 19.84 32.41 -18.98
C PRO A 318 20.02 33.26 -17.71
N SER A 319 19.11 34.22 -17.50
CA SER A 319 19.05 35.02 -16.30
C SER A 319 18.71 34.15 -15.09
N PHE A 320 19.17 34.52 -13.90
CA PHE A 320 18.83 33.85 -12.64
C PHE A 320 17.32 33.83 -12.35
N LEU A 321 16.59 34.81 -12.92
CA LEU A 321 15.13 34.90 -12.79
C LEU A 321 14.40 34.11 -13.88
N ASP A 322 15.11 33.60 -14.88
CA ASP A 322 14.48 32.85 -15.95
C ASP A 322 13.93 31.52 -15.42
N PRO A 323 12.77 31.10 -15.93
CA PRO A 323 12.20 29.83 -15.56
C PRO A 323 13.09 28.67 -16.02
N VAL A 324 13.21 27.68 -15.14
CA VAL A 324 14.10 26.53 -15.34
C VAL A 324 13.30 25.36 -15.93
N PRO A 325 13.71 24.80 -17.09
CA PRO A 325 13.07 23.60 -17.60
C PRO A 325 13.27 22.44 -16.61
N VAL A 326 12.23 21.66 -16.38
CA VAL A 326 12.34 20.45 -15.55
C VAL A 326 12.59 19.22 -16.40
N HIS A 327 13.26 18.24 -15.79
CA HIS A 327 13.70 17.03 -16.45
C HIS A 327 13.10 15.79 -15.80
N ILE A 328 13.13 14.68 -16.53
CA ILE A 328 12.81 13.35 -16.02
C ILE A 328 14.07 12.49 -15.99
N CYS A 329 14.21 11.61 -15.01
CA CYS A 329 15.32 10.66 -14.97
C CYS A 329 15.19 9.62 -16.08
N PHE A 330 16.29 8.93 -16.37
CA PHE A 330 16.35 7.89 -17.39
C PHE A 330 15.30 6.80 -17.13
N GLU A 331 15.17 6.31 -15.90
CA GLU A 331 14.23 5.25 -15.59
C GLU A 331 12.79 5.68 -15.90
N CYS A 332 12.42 6.91 -15.52
CA CYS A 332 11.11 7.49 -15.83
C CYS A 332 10.89 7.88 -17.30
N SER A 333 11.95 7.91 -18.11
CA SER A 333 11.88 8.19 -19.56
C SER A 333 11.88 6.92 -20.42
N ILE A 334 12.35 5.77 -19.91
CA ILE A 334 12.34 4.48 -20.64
C ILE A 334 10.93 4.17 -21.14
N GLY A 335 10.79 4.06 -22.46
CA GLY A 335 9.56 3.66 -23.15
C GLY A 335 8.45 4.72 -23.15
N ILE A 336 8.76 5.97 -22.78
CA ILE A 336 7.71 6.97 -22.52
C ILE A 336 7.93 8.25 -23.33
N GLN A 337 7.21 8.33 -24.45
CA GLN A 337 6.79 9.59 -25.06
C GLN A 337 5.39 9.96 -24.55
N THR A 338 5.17 9.98 -23.23
CA THR A 338 3.87 10.41 -22.66
C THR A 338 4.01 11.63 -21.78
N CYS A 339 2.89 12.30 -21.61
CA CYS A 339 2.74 13.45 -20.74
C CYS A 339 3.27 13.19 -19.31
N CYS A 340 3.89 14.21 -18.71
CA CYS A 340 4.38 14.17 -17.34
C CYS A 340 3.36 14.65 -16.29
N ALA A 341 2.13 14.99 -16.70
CA ALA A 341 1.06 15.31 -15.77
C ALA A 341 0.50 14.04 -15.11
N PHE A 342 0.06 14.18 -13.87
CA PHE A 342 -0.70 13.15 -13.17
C PHE A 342 -2.19 13.40 -13.39
N GLU A 343 -2.93 12.34 -13.71
CA GLU A 343 -4.39 12.30 -13.79
C GLU A 343 -4.90 11.50 -12.60
N PHE A 344 -5.60 12.16 -11.68
CA PHE A 344 -6.13 11.53 -10.46
C PHE A 344 -7.54 10.97 -10.65
N ASP A 345 -8.26 11.43 -11.68
CA ASP A 345 -9.59 10.94 -12.04
C ASP A 345 -9.47 9.71 -12.96
N GLN A 346 -9.10 8.57 -12.38
CA GLN A 346 -9.23 7.28 -13.06
C GLN A 346 -10.61 6.71 -12.72
N LYS A 347 -11.57 6.93 -13.62
CA LYS A 347 -12.86 6.24 -13.60
C LYS A 347 -12.73 4.79 -14.03
#